data_AF-A0A7S6WR18-F1
#
_entry.id   AF-A0A7S6WR18-F1
#
_cell.length_a   1.000
_cell.length_b   1.000
_cell.length_c   1.000
_cell.angle_alpha   90.00
_cell.angle_beta   90.00
_cell.angle_gamma   90.00
#
_symmetry.space_group_name_H-M   'P 1'
#
loop_
_entity.id
_entity.type
_entity.pdbx_description
1 polymer ?
#
loop_
_entity_poly.entity_id
_entity_poly.type
_entity_poly.pdbx_seq_one_letter_code
_entity_poly.pdbx_strand_id
1 'polypeptide(L)'
;MEDIKKYIQFKLNNIEEELRQSNSDKLNFIAQKNKLLDMLFLIEIYEKYDISRKNIDKIIILPNTTTDISEYRLMEDNDLDDIRYWQEVMIEEKKLRLHSKDIIIKKK
;
A
#
# COMPACT_ATOMS: atom_id res chain seq x y z
N MET A 1 5.09 -16.44 7.99
CA MET A 1 5.40 -15.57 6.83
C MET A 1 6.75 -15.92 6.22
N GLU A 2 7.76 -16.22 7.03
CA GLU A 2 9.11 -16.59 6.58
C GLU A 2 9.15 -17.72 5.52
N ASP A 3 8.44 -18.83 5.75
CA ASP A 3 8.41 -19.94 4.78
C ASP A 3 7.76 -19.56 3.45
N ILE A 4 6.75 -18.68 3.49
CA ILE A 4 6.08 -18.16 2.29
C ILE A 4 7.03 -17.24 1.52
N LYS A 5 7.76 -16.35 2.21
CA LYS A 5 8.78 -15.49 1.59
C LYS A 5 9.87 -16.32 0.91
N LYS A 6 10.38 -17.35 1.60
CA LYS A 6 11.37 -18.28 1.04
C LYS A 6 10.84 -18.99 -0.21
N TYR A 7 9.59 -19.44 -0.18
CA TYR A 7 8.96 -20.07 -1.34
C TYR A 7 8.81 -19.10 -2.52
N ILE A 8 8.37 -17.86 -2.28
CA ILE A 8 8.26 -16.83 -3.31
C ILE A 8 9.63 -16.50 -3.89
N GLN A 9 10.66 -16.36 -3.05
CA GLN A 9 12.03 -16.11 -3.50
C GLN A 9 12.57 -17.24 -4.36
N PHE A 10 12.32 -18.50 -3.96
CA PHE A 10 12.67 -19.66 -4.77
C PHE A 10 12.00 -19.61 -6.16
N LYS A 11 10.69 -19.29 -6.21
CA LYS A 11 9.96 -19.13 -7.48
C LYS A 11 10.49 -17.99 -8.34
N LEU A 12 10.86 -16.86 -7.74
CA LEU A 12 11.48 -15.73 -8.45
C LEU A 12 12.80 -16.15 -9.11
N ASN A 13 13.67 -16.86 -8.38
CA ASN A 13 14.94 -17.33 -8.92
C ASN A 13 14.74 -18.24 -10.14
N ASN A 14 13.79 -19.18 -10.08
CA ASN A 14 13.47 -20.06 -11.21
C ASN A 14 12.95 -19.26 -12.43
N ILE A 15 12.10 -18.27 -12.21
CA ILE A 15 11.61 -17.41 -13.31
C ILE A 15 12.76 -16.62 -13.93
N GLU A 16 13.73 -16.15 -13.15
CA GLU A 16 14.90 -15.45 -13.69
C GLU A 16 15.80 -16.36 -14.52
N GLU A 17 15.95 -17.63 -14.15
CA GLU A 17 16.67 -18.62 -14.95
C GLU A 17 15.95 -18.90 -16.27
N GLU A 18 14.63 -19.09 -16.25
CA GLU A 18 13.79 -19.28 -17.45
C GLU A 18 13.81 -18.07 -18.39
N LEU A 19 13.83 -16.84 -17.85
CA LEU A 19 13.94 -15.63 -18.65
C LEU A 19 15.29 -15.47 -19.36
N ARG A 20 16.37 -16.01 -18.77
CA ARG A 20 17.71 -16.04 -19.38
C ARG A 20 17.80 -17.06 -20.51
N GLN A 21 17.03 -18.15 -20.43
CA GLN A 21 16.98 -19.19 -21.44
C GLN A 21 15.97 -18.79 -22.54
N SER A 22 16.49 -18.31 -23.67
CA SER A 22 15.80 -17.48 -24.68
C SER A 22 14.61 -18.09 -25.46
N ASN A 23 14.03 -19.22 -25.06
CA ASN A 23 13.03 -19.97 -25.84
C ASN A 23 11.59 -19.96 -25.28
N SER A 24 11.33 -19.22 -24.20
CA SER A 24 10.06 -19.28 -23.48
C SER A 24 9.19 -18.01 -23.63
N ASP A 25 7.93 -18.11 -23.21
CA ASP A 25 6.94 -17.01 -23.19
C ASP A 25 7.35 -15.90 -22.21
N LYS A 26 8.30 -15.06 -22.64
CA LYS A 26 8.95 -14.03 -21.82
C LYS A 26 7.95 -13.07 -21.20
N LEU A 27 6.87 -12.72 -21.91
CA LEU A 27 5.86 -11.78 -21.40
C LEU A 27 5.11 -12.39 -20.22
N ASN A 28 4.74 -13.67 -20.30
CA ASN A 28 4.11 -14.38 -19.20
C ASN A 28 5.04 -14.48 -17.98
N PHE A 29 6.31 -14.81 -18.19
CA PHE A 29 7.29 -14.86 -17.10
C PHE A 29 7.54 -13.51 -16.44
N ILE A 30 7.59 -12.41 -17.20
CA ILE A 30 7.69 -11.05 -16.65
C ILE A 30 6.44 -10.71 -15.83
N ALA A 31 5.25 -11.02 -16.33
CA ALA A 31 4.01 -10.78 -15.60
C ALA A 31 3.93 -11.58 -14.29
N GLN A 32 4.38 -12.84 -14.30
CA GLN A 32 4.48 -13.66 -13.09
C GLN A 32 5.51 -13.12 -12.10
N LYS A 33 6.68 -12.71 -12.58
CA LYS A 33 7.72 -12.07 -11.77
C LYS A 33 7.16 -10.85 -11.02
N ASN A 34 6.48 -9.95 -11.74
CA ASN A 34 5.92 -8.74 -11.15
C ASN A 34 4.88 -9.07 -10.06
N LYS A 35 3.99 -10.04 -10.31
CA LYS A 35 3.01 -10.49 -9.30
C LYS A 35 3.67 -11.05 -8.02
N LEU A 36 4.77 -11.77 -8.15
CA LEU A 36 5.50 -12.31 -6.99
C LEU A 36 6.21 -11.19 -6.21
N LEU A 37 6.76 -10.18 -6.90
CA LEU A 37 7.33 -8.99 -6.27
C LEU A 37 6.25 -8.18 -5.53
N ASP A 38 5.09 -7.97 -6.15
CA ASP A 38 3.94 -7.31 -5.53
C ASP A 38 3.50 -8.06 -4.26
N MET A 39 3.51 -9.40 -4.30
CA MET A 39 3.18 -10.22 -3.13
C MET A 39 4.20 -10.04 -1.99
N LEU A 40 5.50 -10.00 -2.28
CA LEU A 40 6.53 -9.72 -1.27
C LEU A 40 6.32 -8.34 -0.64
N PHE A 41 6.07 -7.32 -1.46
CA PHE A 41 5.76 -5.97 -0.97
C PHE A 41 4.56 -5.95 -0.03
N LEU A 42 3.46 -6.63 -0.39
CA LEU A 42 2.28 -6.72 0.47
C LEU A 42 2.56 -7.45 1.80
N ILE A 43 3.45 -8.46 1.79
CA ILE A 43 3.89 -9.13 3.01
C ILE A 43 4.67 -8.17 3.92
N GLU A 44 5.55 -7.34 3.36
CA GLU A 44 6.30 -6.34 4.13
C GLU A 44 5.37 -5.29 4.76
N ILE A 45 4.36 -4.82 4.00
CA ILE A 45 3.33 -3.91 4.52
C ILE A 45 2.56 -4.57 5.68
N TYR A 46 2.18 -5.85 5.53
CA TYR A 46 1.54 -6.61 6.59
C TYR A 46 2.43 -6.69 7.84
N GLU A 47 3.70 -7.07 7.71
CA GLU A 47 4.59 -7.24 8.86
C GLU A 47 4.93 -5.92 9.54
N LYS A 48 5.13 -4.84 8.78
CA LYS A 48 5.50 -3.54 9.32
C LYS A 48 4.35 -2.84 10.04
N TYR A 49 3.14 -2.91 9.49
CA TYR A 49 2.00 -2.11 9.96
C TYR A 49 0.86 -2.94 10.53
N ASP A 50 0.99 -4.28 10.56
CA ASP A 50 -0.09 -5.22 10.83
C ASP A 50 -1.34 -4.84 10.04
N ILE A 51 -1.21 -4.74 8.71
CA ILE A 51 -2.34 -4.45 7.81
C ILE A 51 -2.74 -5.76 7.14
N SER A 52 -3.91 -6.28 7.50
CA SER A 52 -4.46 -7.53 6.99
C SER A 52 -5.96 -7.39 6.77
N ARG A 53 -6.53 -8.15 5.83
CA ARG A 53 -7.98 -8.06 5.51
C ARG A 53 -8.88 -8.22 6.74
N LYS A 54 -8.46 -8.97 7.76
CA LYS A 54 -9.21 -9.16 9.02
C LYS A 54 -9.25 -7.90 9.90
N ASN A 55 -8.22 -7.05 9.85
CA ASN A 55 -8.06 -5.89 10.73
C ASN A 55 -8.26 -4.55 10.01
N ILE A 56 -8.62 -4.56 8.73
CA ILE A 56 -9.06 -3.37 7.99
C ILE A 56 -10.55 -3.16 8.25
N ASP A 57 -10.91 -1.96 8.71
CA ASP A 57 -12.29 -1.47 8.81
C ASP A 57 -12.74 -0.87 7.47
N LYS A 58 -11.94 0.06 6.94
CA LYS A 58 -12.27 0.79 5.71
C LYS A 58 -11.03 1.12 4.90
N ILE A 59 -11.15 1.04 3.58
CA ILE A 59 -10.17 1.56 2.62
C ILE A 59 -10.81 2.75 1.92
N ILE A 60 -10.14 3.90 1.95
CA ILE A 60 -10.59 5.13 1.32
C ILE A 60 -9.53 5.53 0.31
N ILE A 61 -9.93 5.62 -0.96
CA ILE A 61 -9.11 6.19 -2.03
C ILE A 61 -9.54 7.64 -2.16
N LEU A 62 -8.59 8.57 -1.99
CA LEU A 62 -8.91 9.99 -2.08
C LEU A 62 -9.34 10.35 -3.51
N PRO A 63 -10.47 11.06 -3.67
CA PRO A 63 -10.99 11.38 -4.99
C PRO A 63 -10.03 12.31 -5.76
N ASN A 64 -10.19 12.36 -7.08
CA ASN A 64 -9.46 13.31 -7.88
C ASN A 64 -9.90 14.73 -7.55
N THR A 65 -8.93 15.63 -7.48
CA THR A 65 -9.12 17.07 -7.37
C THR A 65 -9.15 17.72 -8.75
N THR A 66 -9.75 18.91 -8.83
CA THR A 66 -9.82 19.68 -10.07
C THR A 66 -8.49 20.33 -10.44
N THR A 67 -7.57 20.43 -9.48
CA THR A 67 -6.23 21.03 -9.67
C THR A 67 -5.15 20.12 -9.10
N ASP A 68 -3.95 20.19 -9.68
CA ASP A 68 -2.79 19.40 -9.27
C ASP A 68 -2.16 19.89 -7.95
N ILE A 69 -2.57 21.07 -7.46
CA ILE A 69 -2.08 21.68 -6.21
C ILE A 69 -3.04 21.48 -5.03
N SER A 70 -4.18 20.81 -5.26
CA SER A 70 -5.14 20.54 -4.19
C SER A 70 -4.60 19.48 -3.22
N GLU A 71 -4.85 19.69 -1.94
CA GLU A 71 -4.49 18.79 -0.85
C GLU A 71 -5.73 18.41 -0.03
N TYR A 72 -5.73 17.19 0.48
CA TYR A 72 -6.63 16.73 1.53
C TYR A 72 -5.92 16.80 2.87
N ARG A 73 -6.68 17.16 3.91
CA ARG A 73 -6.21 17.22 5.30
C ARG A 73 -6.97 16.21 6.14
N LEU A 74 -6.25 15.55 7.05
CA LEU A 74 -6.86 14.70 8.06
C LEU A 74 -7.06 15.54 9.32
N MET A 75 -8.30 15.57 9.82
CA MET A 75 -8.70 16.34 10.99
C MET A 75 -9.17 15.38 12.08
N GLU A 76 -8.72 15.59 13.32
CA GLU A 76 -9.35 15.00 14.50
C GLU A 76 -10.53 15.88 14.89
N ASP A 77 -11.67 15.23 15.11
CA ASP A 77 -12.83 15.89 15.69
C ASP A 77 -12.58 16.21 17.17
N ASN A 78 -13.52 16.91 17.77
CA ASN A 78 -13.56 17.11 19.21
C ASN A 78 -14.85 16.51 19.75
N ASP A 79 -14.92 16.35 21.07
CA ASP A 79 -16.08 15.79 21.77
C ASP A 79 -17.41 16.53 21.49
N LEU A 80 -17.34 17.77 21.01
CA LEU A 80 -18.49 18.62 20.71
C LEU A 80 -18.91 18.59 19.23
N ASP A 81 -18.20 17.84 18.38
CA ASP A 81 -18.36 17.79 16.92
C ASP A 81 -18.43 19.18 16.24
N ASP A 82 -17.70 20.16 16.81
CA ASP A 82 -17.66 21.52 16.28
C ASP A 82 -16.38 21.74 15.46
N ILE A 83 -16.55 21.92 14.15
CA ILE A 83 -15.47 22.07 13.16
C ILE A 83 -14.45 23.16 13.53
N ARG A 84 -14.83 24.17 14.31
CA ARG A 84 -13.92 25.27 14.70
C ARG A 84 -12.82 24.82 15.65
N TYR A 85 -13.02 23.70 16.36
CA TYR A 85 -12.03 23.14 17.26
C TYR A 85 -11.43 21.83 16.74
N TRP A 86 -11.70 21.46 15.49
CA TRP A 86 -10.99 20.33 14.86
C TRP A 86 -9.52 20.65 14.72
N GLN A 87 -8.67 19.65 14.94
CA GLN A 87 -7.22 19.80 14.86
C GLN A 87 -6.65 18.96 13.72
N GLU A 88 -5.67 19.50 13.00
CA GLU A 88 -4.99 18.73 11.96
C GLU A 88 -4.16 17.61 12.59
N VAL A 89 -4.35 16.37 12.11
CA VAL A 89 -3.59 15.20 12.58
C VAL A 89 -2.10 15.43 12.32
N MET A 90 -1.28 15.15 13.34
CA MET A 90 0.17 15.15 13.25
C MET A 90 0.72 13.73 13.45
N ILE A 91 1.59 13.30 12.53
CA ILE A 91 2.32 12.03 12.61
C ILE A 91 3.80 12.38 12.59
N GLU A 92 4.56 11.86 13.56
CA GLU A 92 5.99 12.17 13.70
C GLU A 92 6.26 13.69 13.70
N GLU A 93 5.43 14.44 14.44
CA GLU A 93 5.50 15.90 14.57
C GLU A 93 5.30 16.68 13.26
N LYS A 94 4.80 16.02 12.21
CA LYS A 94 4.53 16.63 10.91
C LYS A 94 3.06 16.55 10.55
N LYS A 95 2.57 17.62 9.94
CA LYS A 95 1.24 17.66 9.32
C LYS A 95 1.24 16.76 8.10
N LEU A 96 0.31 15.80 8.06
CA LEU A 96 0.13 14.95 6.89
C LEU A 96 -0.67 15.72 5.83
N ARG A 97 -0.05 15.94 4.67
CA ARG A 97 -0.72 16.49 3.47
C ARG A 97 -0.90 15.36 2.48
N LEU A 98 -2.16 15.12 2.10
CA LEU A 98 -2.54 14.03 1.21
C LEU A 98 -2.98 14.59 -0.13
N HIS A 99 -2.82 13.82 -1.19
CA HIS A 99 -3.18 14.20 -2.54
C HIS A 99 -4.17 13.22 -3.17
N SER A 100 -4.67 13.60 -4.34
CA SER A 100 -5.53 12.74 -5.16
C SER A 100 -4.93 11.35 -5.33
N LYS A 101 -5.77 10.32 -5.18
CA LYS A 101 -5.41 8.89 -5.30
C LYS A 101 -4.57 8.32 -4.16
N ASP A 102 -4.17 9.12 -3.16
CA ASP A 102 -3.61 8.55 -1.94
C ASP A 102 -4.64 7.64 -1.26
N ILE A 103 -4.14 6.63 -0.54
CA ILE A 103 -4.95 5.58 0.08
C ILE A 103 -4.86 5.72 1.60
N ILE A 104 -6.01 5.85 2.24
CA ILE A 104 -6.15 5.79 3.71
C ILE A 104 -6.71 4.42 4.08
N ILE A 105 -6.01 3.73 4.96
CA ILE A 105 -6.45 2.44 5.53
C ILE A 105 -6.82 2.68 6.98
N LYS A 106 -8.12 2.61 7.28
CA LYS A 106 -8.62 2.62 8.66
C LYS A 106 -8.58 1.19 9.19
N LYS A 107 -7.79 0.97 10.24
CA LYS A 107 -7.78 -0.30 10.98
C LYS A 107 -9.00 -0.39 11.90
N LYS A 108 -9.41 -1.61 12.24
CA LYS A 108 -10.43 -1.90 13.26
C LYS A 108 -9.93 -1.58 14.66
#